data_AF-A0A067SFQ8-F1
#
_entry.id   AF-A0A067SFQ8-F1
#
_cell.length_a   1.000
_cell.length_b   1.000
_cell.length_c   1.000
_cell.angle_alpha   90.00
_cell.angle_beta   90.00
_cell.angle_gamma   90.00
#
_symmetry.space_group_name_H-M   'P 1'
#
loop_
_entity.id
_entity.type
_entity.pdbx_description
1 polymer ?
#
loop_
_entity_poly.entity_id
_entity_poly.type
_entity_poly.pdbx_seq_one_letter_code
_entity_poly.pdbx_strand_id
1 'polypeptide(L)'
;MDLVKQAASMLRAFASQPGSTIESLSRFTGFATNAFQRFQPQLVSEQEQSLLCRLPPELLQAIFVQTLLPQSYGKGFSMSVTQLPWELSQVCRLWRNIALSTPELWRQLPTIRLEGSKSKRKSYLKFLIEILKRSGGMSLDIHIDGRVCSRYPHPAVDILTPHSNRFRKLKIDATHDILPSLNKIKGQFSSLQRLVLVLCFDPYPISDADNLTFDLFEIAPKLDDVFLAGPTGNFIFPSNQLVRYSQRAVPKSQVFNIIHPSGSSLLNLRTLELGELPKDDVLSDIILPSLISLTVHFLPDIAAPEWLLDRLTLPAVESLTITSYRSGGDLFGSVQSMILRSGSPSFLKTFNIHSELVSSGRLANLLKCTPFLESLGATLPSPSVISALACNPAGPPLVPLLRNCTFTIKEPMSEEATSALNLLGASRCELGEWNHKVRAETLVLSETVIRPLDSLRLVIHNGSPKDCQRDLEGWTETEISQKLRERKNLLFNALPGFVYYRIPQTEMIDSQSQERACSILNDIETIEIEDVRDISLAWIYESIYGITVKEGDGVDPFRQTARRILDKWDSVLEETFKDVRWVVSSLTLSYLSQSHRLRSSEKAANVLFRNDNYFRQ
;
A
#
# COMPACT_ATOMS: atom_id res chain seq x y z
N MET A 1 -4.79 26.64 9.91
CA MET A 1 -5.79 26.66 11.01
C MET A 1 -5.78 25.35 11.81
N ASP A 2 -5.49 24.21 11.17
CA ASP A 2 -5.61 22.89 11.81
C ASP A 2 -4.49 22.57 12.81
N LEU A 3 -3.25 23.02 12.60
CA LEU A 3 -2.16 22.87 13.59
C LEU A 3 -2.44 23.64 14.89
N VAL A 4 -3.02 24.84 14.79
CA VAL A 4 -3.43 25.65 15.95
C VAL A 4 -4.58 24.97 16.70
N LYS A 5 -5.55 24.38 15.98
CA LYS A 5 -6.63 23.58 16.56
C LYS A 5 -6.11 22.31 17.22
N GLN A 6 -5.12 21.63 16.62
CA GLN A 6 -4.47 20.45 17.20
C GLN A 6 -3.71 20.81 18.47
N ALA A 7 -2.92 21.88 18.46
CA ALA A 7 -2.23 22.38 19.66
C ALA A 7 -3.22 22.74 20.77
N ALA A 8 -4.31 23.45 20.44
CA ALA A 8 -5.37 23.78 21.38
C ALA A 8 -6.06 22.52 21.94
N SER A 9 -6.27 21.49 21.12
CA SER A 9 -6.86 20.21 21.53
C SER A 9 -5.96 19.45 22.52
N MET A 10 -4.65 19.36 22.25
CA MET A 10 -3.69 18.72 23.17
C MET A 10 -3.66 19.41 24.55
N LEU A 11 -3.86 20.73 24.55
CA LEU A 11 -3.89 21.53 25.77
C LEU A 11 -5.18 21.40 26.56
N ARG A 12 -6.33 21.27 25.89
CA ARG A 12 -7.59 20.92 26.58
C ARG A 12 -7.48 19.56 27.27
N ALA A 13 -6.87 18.59 26.60
CA ALA A 13 -6.61 17.27 27.19
C ALA A 13 -5.71 17.40 28.44
N PHE A 14 -4.65 18.20 28.38
CA PHE A 14 -3.75 18.43 29.53
C PHE A 14 -4.45 19.18 30.69
N ALA A 15 -5.22 20.23 30.41
CA ALA A 15 -5.92 21.03 31.42
C ALA A 15 -7.06 20.26 32.14
N SER A 16 -7.57 19.19 31.52
CA SER A 16 -8.66 18.37 32.08
C SER A 16 -8.21 17.36 33.16
N GLN A 17 -6.91 17.24 33.45
CA GLN A 17 -6.41 16.34 34.50
C GLN A 17 -6.05 17.09 35.79
N PRO A 18 -6.68 16.75 36.94
CA PRO A 18 -6.36 17.37 38.22
C PRO A 18 -5.07 16.80 38.82
N GLY A 19 -4.07 17.66 39.07
CA GLY A 19 -2.88 17.35 39.86
C GLY A 19 -1.58 17.04 39.10
N SER A 20 -1.49 17.27 37.79
CA SER A 20 -0.29 16.92 37.01
C SER A 20 0.86 17.93 37.21
N THR A 21 1.96 17.48 37.81
CA THR A 21 3.26 18.18 37.85
C THR A 21 4.04 18.01 36.53
N ILE A 22 5.06 18.85 36.33
CA ILE A 22 5.90 18.97 35.12
C ILE A 22 6.48 17.62 34.62
N GLU A 23 6.72 16.65 35.51
CA GLU A 23 7.23 15.30 35.16
C GLU A 23 6.22 14.44 34.37
N SER A 24 4.91 14.74 34.46
CA SER A 24 3.81 13.94 33.90
C SER A 24 3.71 14.01 32.36
N LEU A 25 4.25 15.06 31.75
CA LEU A 25 4.19 15.28 30.29
C LEU A 25 4.97 14.23 29.50
N SER A 26 6.06 13.70 30.06
CA SER A 26 6.82 12.61 29.44
C SER A 26 5.99 11.33 29.31
N ARG A 27 5.11 11.02 30.28
CA ARG A 27 4.25 9.83 30.32
C ARG A 27 2.96 10.00 29.51
N PHE A 28 2.50 11.24 29.29
CA PHE A 28 1.29 11.53 28.50
C PHE A 28 1.48 11.27 26.98
N THR A 29 2.72 11.16 26.53
CA THR A 29 3.12 10.96 25.11
C THR A 29 2.62 9.65 24.48
N GLY A 30 2.19 8.66 25.27
CA GLY A 30 1.70 7.37 24.76
C GLY A 30 0.20 7.28 24.47
N PHE A 31 -0.63 8.17 25.04
CA PHE A 31 -2.10 8.04 24.98
C PHE A 31 -2.78 8.91 23.90
N ALA A 32 -2.08 9.92 23.37
CA ALA A 32 -2.71 10.93 22.51
C ALA A 32 -2.90 10.50 21.04
N THR A 33 -2.41 9.34 20.60
CA THR A 33 -2.52 8.93 19.18
C THR A 33 -3.93 8.45 18.78
N ASN A 34 -4.80 8.06 19.71
CA ASN A 34 -6.11 7.46 19.39
C ASN A 34 -7.30 8.44 19.40
N ALA A 35 -7.14 9.69 19.84
CA ALA A 35 -8.27 10.62 19.99
C ALA A 35 -8.49 11.60 18.82
N PHE A 36 -7.67 11.55 17.77
CA PHE A 36 -7.61 12.62 16.75
C PHE A 36 -8.63 12.54 15.60
N GLN A 37 -9.65 11.67 15.65
CA GLN A 37 -10.62 11.52 14.54
C GLN A 37 -12.00 12.18 14.74
N ARG A 38 -12.28 12.86 15.87
CA ARG A 38 -13.60 13.48 16.07
C ARG A 38 -13.54 14.83 16.75
N PHE A 39 -13.13 15.90 16.06
CA PHE A 39 -13.43 17.25 16.55
C PHE A 39 -13.74 18.24 15.42
N GLN A 40 -14.97 18.75 15.43
CA GLN A 40 -15.44 19.88 14.64
C GLN A 40 -14.76 21.19 15.09
N PRO A 41 -14.61 22.19 14.21
CA PRO A 41 -13.91 23.42 14.51
C PRO A 41 -14.76 24.38 15.37
N GLN A 42 -14.55 24.39 16.69
CA GLN A 42 -15.02 25.48 17.55
C GLN A 42 -13.94 26.54 17.72
N LEU A 43 -14.32 27.83 17.63
CA LEU A 43 -13.45 28.97 17.89
C LEU A 43 -12.90 28.92 19.33
N VAL A 44 -11.59 29.18 19.46
CA VAL A 44 -10.89 29.23 20.75
C VAL A 44 -11.34 30.47 21.53
N SER A 45 -11.81 30.29 22.77
CA SER A 45 -12.28 31.39 23.63
C SER A 45 -11.13 32.32 24.06
N GLU A 46 -11.43 33.59 24.38
CA GLU A 46 -10.42 34.58 24.82
C GLU A 46 -9.66 34.14 26.10
N GLN A 47 -10.31 33.38 26.99
CA GLN A 47 -9.66 32.82 28.20
C GLN A 47 -8.63 31.74 27.85
N GLU A 48 -8.92 30.87 26.88
CA GLU A 48 -7.96 29.87 26.40
C GLU A 48 -6.74 30.54 25.76
N GLN A 49 -6.92 31.65 25.01
CA GLN A 49 -5.82 32.44 24.45
C GLN A 49 -4.91 33.06 25.53
N SER A 50 -5.48 33.48 26.66
CA SER A 50 -4.70 33.98 27.80
C SER A 50 -3.88 32.88 28.50
N LEU A 51 -4.36 31.64 28.52
CA LEU A 51 -3.63 30.50 29.10
C LEU A 51 -2.49 30.05 28.19
N LEU A 52 -2.71 30.08 26.86
CA LEU A 52 -1.70 29.77 25.85
C LEU A 52 -0.47 30.68 25.90
N CYS A 53 -0.66 31.93 26.33
CA CYS A 53 0.42 32.92 26.48
C CYS A 53 1.17 32.81 27.82
N ARG A 54 0.72 31.96 28.75
CA ARG A 54 1.30 31.80 30.10
C ARG A 54 2.10 30.51 30.30
N LEU A 55 2.11 29.63 29.29
CA LEU A 55 2.90 28.41 29.34
C LEU A 55 4.40 28.74 29.25
N PRO A 56 5.25 28.03 30.03
CA PRO A 56 6.69 28.08 29.84
C PRO A 56 7.07 27.78 28.38
N PRO A 57 8.09 28.46 27.82
CA PRO A 57 8.52 28.24 26.44
C PRO A 57 8.78 26.78 26.09
N GLU A 58 9.35 26.01 27.03
CA GLU A 58 9.72 24.60 26.86
C GLU A 58 8.48 23.72 26.60
N LEU A 59 7.35 24.04 27.26
CA LEU A 59 6.10 23.31 27.05
C LEU A 59 5.48 23.63 25.70
N LEU A 60 5.54 24.90 25.29
CA LEU A 60 5.10 25.32 23.96
C LEU A 60 5.95 24.66 22.87
N GLN A 61 7.26 24.55 23.05
CA GLN A 61 8.15 23.82 22.13
C GLN A 61 7.74 22.35 22.02
N ALA A 62 7.53 21.68 23.15
CA ALA A 62 7.10 20.29 23.17
C ALA A 62 5.76 20.10 22.43
N ILE A 63 4.78 20.98 22.68
CA ILE A 63 3.49 20.96 21.98
C ILE A 63 3.68 21.16 20.47
N PHE A 64 4.49 22.14 20.07
CA PHE A 64 4.74 22.42 18.64
C PHE A 64 5.36 21.22 17.93
N VAL A 65 6.34 20.55 18.54
CA VAL A 65 6.95 19.35 17.97
C VAL A 65 5.93 18.23 17.79
N GLN A 66 4.97 18.07 18.71
CA GLN A 66 3.90 17.07 18.58
C GLN A 66 2.86 17.40 17.48
N THR A 67 2.78 18.66 17.05
CA THR A 67 1.96 19.03 15.89
C THR A 67 2.58 18.64 14.56
N LEU A 68 3.87 18.29 14.54
CA LEU A 68 4.44 17.60 13.39
C LEU A 68 3.75 16.24 13.33
N LEU A 69 2.79 16.09 12.40
CA LEU A 69 2.17 14.80 12.12
C LEU A 69 3.28 13.74 12.01
N PRO A 70 3.08 12.51 12.52
CA PRO A 70 3.91 11.39 12.12
C PRO A 70 3.67 11.19 10.63
N GLN A 71 4.44 11.92 9.81
CA GLN A 71 4.39 11.81 8.36
C GLN A 71 4.67 10.36 8.04
N SER A 72 3.63 9.74 7.49
CA SER A 72 3.52 8.35 7.10
C SER A 72 4.89 7.73 6.87
N TYR A 73 5.30 6.84 7.77
CA TYR A 73 6.50 6.00 7.63
C TYR A 73 6.47 5.13 6.36
N GLY A 74 5.40 5.19 5.55
CA GLY A 74 5.32 4.66 4.20
C GLY A 74 5.09 5.75 3.14
N LYS A 75 6.03 5.86 2.19
CA LYS A 75 5.89 6.41 0.82
C LYS A 75 5.95 7.93 0.56
N GLY A 76 5.81 8.83 1.53
CA GLY A 76 5.80 10.28 1.25
C GLY A 76 7.06 11.06 1.67
N PHE A 77 8.18 10.93 0.96
CA PHE A 77 9.38 11.78 1.21
C PHE A 77 9.24 13.23 0.70
N SER A 78 8.11 13.62 0.11
CA SER A 78 7.92 14.97 -0.44
C SER A 78 7.15 15.84 0.53
N MET A 79 7.71 17.02 0.81
CA MET A 79 7.09 18.05 1.64
C MET A 79 7.02 19.35 0.82
N SER A 80 5.85 19.97 0.75
CA SER A 80 5.66 21.30 0.18
C SER A 80 6.07 22.38 1.18
N VAL A 81 6.52 23.54 0.70
CA VAL A 81 6.79 24.73 1.54
C VAL A 81 5.58 25.13 2.38
N THR A 82 4.37 24.85 1.89
CA THR A 82 3.10 25.11 2.60
C THR A 82 2.88 24.21 3.81
N GLN A 83 3.59 23.09 3.92
CA GLN A 83 3.48 22.14 5.03
C GLN A 83 4.46 22.41 6.17
N LEU A 84 5.33 23.41 6.01
CA LEU A 84 6.14 23.90 7.12
C LEU A 84 5.23 24.57 8.17
N PRO A 85 5.59 24.56 9.45
CA PRO A 85 4.72 24.96 10.56
C PRO A 85 4.60 26.50 10.69
N TRP A 86 4.32 27.19 9.59
CA TRP A 86 4.20 28.64 9.54
C TRP A 86 3.07 29.14 10.43
N GLU A 87 1.98 28.38 10.55
CA GLU A 87 0.79 28.74 11.33
C GLU A 87 1.14 28.99 12.79
N LEU A 88 2.05 28.21 13.37
CA LEU A 88 2.51 28.40 14.75
C LEU A 88 3.16 29.77 14.91
N SER A 89 3.87 30.24 13.89
CA SER A 89 4.52 31.56 13.89
C SER A 89 3.58 32.74 13.64
N GLN A 90 2.30 32.50 13.34
CA GLN A 90 1.31 33.55 13.04
C GLN A 90 0.31 33.80 14.17
N VAL A 91 0.37 33.05 15.28
CA VAL A 91 -0.56 33.20 16.41
C VAL A 91 -0.27 34.47 17.23
N CYS A 92 0.93 34.56 17.80
CA CYS A 92 1.36 35.73 18.58
C CYS A 92 2.89 35.90 18.54
N ARG A 93 3.41 37.00 19.09
CA ARG A 93 4.87 37.27 19.13
C ARG A 93 5.65 36.20 19.89
N LEU A 94 5.12 35.72 21.02
CA LEU A 94 5.75 34.67 21.81
C LEU A 94 5.88 33.36 21.01
N TRP A 95 4.77 32.90 20.42
CA TRP A 95 4.74 31.69 19.62
C TRP A 95 5.63 31.79 18.39
N ARG A 96 5.68 32.96 17.75
CA ARG A 96 6.62 33.23 16.66
C ARG A 96 8.05 33.04 17.11
N ASN A 97 8.47 33.64 18.22
CA ASN A 97 9.83 33.51 18.71
C ASN A 97 10.16 32.06 19.05
N ILE A 98 9.24 31.35 19.70
CA ILE A 98 9.42 29.93 20.06
C ILE A 98 9.50 29.06 18.81
N ALA A 99 8.52 29.13 17.90
CA ALA A 99 8.48 28.30 16.69
C ALA A 99 9.71 28.52 15.79
N LEU A 100 10.16 29.77 15.63
CA LEU A 100 11.35 30.08 14.82
C LEU A 100 12.66 29.65 15.49
N SER A 101 12.71 29.56 16.82
CA SER A 101 13.89 29.13 17.59
C SER A 101 13.91 27.65 17.94
N THR A 102 12.86 26.88 17.62
CA THR A 102 12.76 25.44 17.89
C THR A 102 13.31 24.63 16.71
N PRO A 103 14.54 24.09 16.75
CA PRO A 103 15.18 23.51 15.58
C PRO A 103 14.51 22.25 15.05
N GLU A 104 13.85 21.46 15.91
CA GLU A 104 13.14 20.23 15.54
C GLU A 104 12.05 20.48 14.51
N LEU A 105 11.40 21.66 14.54
CA LEU A 105 10.36 22.06 13.58
C LEU A 105 10.91 22.27 12.17
N TRP A 106 12.21 22.53 12.04
CA TRP A 106 12.88 22.86 10.78
C TRP A 106 13.82 21.76 10.30
N ARG A 107 13.80 20.58 10.94
CA ARG A 107 14.68 19.46 10.58
C ARG A 107 14.36 18.84 9.22
N GLN A 108 13.10 18.87 8.80
CA GLN A 108 12.65 18.35 7.51
C GLN A 108 12.52 19.52 6.55
N LEU A 109 13.33 19.49 5.49
CA LEU A 109 13.31 20.54 4.50
C LEU A 109 12.17 20.28 3.50
N PRO A 110 11.55 21.33 2.97
CA PRO A 110 10.66 21.18 1.82
C PRO A 110 11.45 20.63 0.63
N THR A 111 10.76 19.96 -0.30
CA THR A 111 11.38 19.40 -1.50
C THR A 111 12.13 20.49 -2.27
N ILE A 112 13.44 20.28 -2.41
CA ILE A 112 14.36 21.20 -3.05
C ILE A 112 14.31 20.94 -4.54
N ARG A 113 13.49 21.74 -5.23
CA ARG A 113 13.38 21.67 -6.68
C ARG A 113 14.57 22.38 -7.32
N LEU A 114 15.31 21.66 -8.15
CA LEU A 114 16.43 22.20 -8.91
C LEU A 114 15.97 22.79 -10.26
N GLU A 115 14.71 22.54 -10.64
CA GLU A 115 14.13 22.98 -11.90
C GLU A 115 13.77 24.48 -11.95
N GLY A 116 14.00 25.07 -13.13
CA GLY A 116 13.44 26.36 -13.54
C GLY A 116 14.22 27.58 -13.06
N SER A 117 13.95 28.75 -13.64
CA SER A 117 14.62 30.00 -13.23
C SER A 117 14.30 30.42 -11.80
N LYS A 118 13.20 29.92 -11.23
CA LYS A 118 12.74 30.20 -9.86
C LYS A 118 13.65 29.59 -8.79
N SER A 119 14.19 28.39 -9.00
CA SER A 119 15.10 27.71 -8.06
C SER A 119 16.46 28.41 -7.91
N LYS A 120 16.83 29.24 -8.90
CA LYS A 120 18.05 30.05 -8.88
C LYS A 120 17.84 31.48 -8.35
N ARG A 121 16.60 31.88 -8.03
CA ARG A 121 16.31 33.22 -7.52
C ARG A 121 16.95 33.42 -6.15
N LYS A 122 17.54 34.60 -5.93
CA LYS A 122 18.15 34.99 -4.64
C LYS A 122 17.19 34.82 -3.46
N SER A 123 15.88 35.06 -3.65
CA SER A 123 14.87 34.89 -2.59
C SER A 123 14.72 33.43 -2.15
N TYR A 124 14.73 32.49 -3.10
CA TYR A 124 14.65 31.06 -2.81
C TYR A 124 15.92 30.55 -2.12
N LEU A 125 17.10 30.98 -2.58
CA LEU A 125 18.37 30.61 -1.95
C LEU A 125 18.47 31.17 -0.51
N LYS A 126 18.04 32.42 -0.29
CA LYS A 126 17.95 33.01 1.06
C LYS A 126 16.99 32.23 1.96
N PHE A 127 15.85 31.80 1.41
CA PHE A 127 14.91 30.95 2.14
C PHE A 127 15.53 29.62 2.57
N LEU A 128 16.26 28.94 1.67
CA LEU A 128 16.95 27.70 1.98
C LEU A 128 18.01 27.90 3.08
N ILE A 129 18.83 28.94 2.98
CA ILE A 129 19.82 29.31 4.01
C ILE A 129 19.15 29.55 5.36
N GLU A 130 18.02 30.26 5.37
CA GLU A 130 17.28 30.57 6.60
C GLU A 130 16.70 29.31 7.25
N ILE A 131 16.16 28.36 6.48
CA ILE A 131 15.69 27.08 7.03
C ILE A 131 16.85 26.27 7.61
N LEU A 132 17.97 26.20 6.89
CA LEU A 132 19.18 25.51 7.38
C LEU A 132 19.68 26.14 8.68
N LYS A 133 19.66 27.47 8.78
CA LYS A 133 20.00 28.19 10.01
C LYS A 133 19.05 27.82 11.17
N ARG A 134 17.74 27.80 10.93
CA ARG A 134 16.74 27.45 11.95
C ARG A 134 16.82 26.00 12.40
N SER A 135 17.19 25.09 11.51
CA SER A 135 17.40 23.68 11.84
C SER A 135 18.57 23.44 12.81
N GLY A 136 19.39 24.46 13.10
CA GLY A 136 20.42 24.42 14.13
C GLY A 136 21.46 23.32 13.87
N GLY A 137 21.67 22.44 14.85
CA GLY A 137 22.54 21.25 14.72
C GLY A 137 21.79 19.94 14.40
N MET A 138 20.48 19.98 14.14
CA MET A 138 19.66 18.79 13.99
C MET A 138 20.04 17.95 12.77
N SER A 139 19.83 16.63 12.82
CA SER A 139 19.96 15.79 11.64
C SER A 139 18.78 16.01 10.68
N LEU A 140 19.10 16.24 9.42
CA LEU A 140 18.22 16.77 8.38
C LEU A 140 17.58 15.66 7.52
N ASP A 141 16.32 15.85 7.17
CA ASP A 141 15.64 15.05 6.16
C ASP A 141 15.48 15.90 4.89
N ILE A 142 16.07 15.44 3.79
CA ILE A 142 16.22 16.22 2.57
C ILE A 142 15.71 15.42 1.38
N HIS A 143 14.92 16.10 0.54
CA HIS A 143 14.50 15.60 -0.75
C HIS A 143 14.92 16.60 -1.83
N ILE A 144 15.79 16.16 -2.73
CA ILE A 144 16.23 16.90 -3.92
C ILE A 144 15.47 16.38 -5.13
N ASP A 145 14.77 17.27 -5.82
CA ASP A 145 14.01 16.99 -7.03
C ASP A 145 14.66 17.71 -8.22
N GLY A 146 15.32 16.91 -9.05
CA GLY A 146 16.09 17.31 -10.24
C GLY A 146 15.70 16.51 -11.48
N ARG A 147 14.42 16.10 -11.57
CA ARG A 147 13.90 15.25 -12.67
C ARG A 147 13.99 15.88 -14.06
N VAL A 148 14.11 17.20 -14.16
CA VAL A 148 14.20 17.90 -15.45
C VAL A 148 15.64 18.24 -15.73
N CYS A 149 16.12 17.86 -16.91
CA CYS A 149 17.51 18.01 -17.36
C CYS A 149 17.97 19.47 -17.25
N SER A 150 18.70 19.76 -16.19
CA SER A 150 19.51 20.96 -16.05
C SER A 150 20.95 20.50 -15.92
N ARG A 151 21.84 20.96 -16.82
CA ARG A 151 23.28 20.73 -16.64
C ARG A 151 23.67 21.35 -15.28
N TYR A 152 23.96 20.50 -14.30
CA TYR A 152 24.45 20.91 -12.98
C TYR A 152 25.85 21.55 -13.16
N PRO A 153 26.22 22.60 -12.40
CA PRO A 153 25.94 22.81 -10.98
C PRO A 153 24.70 23.68 -10.67
N HIS A 154 24.06 23.43 -9.52
CA HIS A 154 22.92 24.21 -9.02
C HIS A 154 23.26 24.87 -7.67
N PRO A 155 23.05 26.18 -7.48
CA PRO A 155 23.46 26.89 -6.26
C PRO A 155 22.80 26.36 -4.98
N ALA A 156 21.60 25.76 -5.08
CA ALA A 156 20.98 25.08 -3.94
C ALA A 156 21.81 23.87 -3.46
N VAL A 157 22.44 23.11 -4.36
CA VAL A 157 23.31 21.97 -4.00
C VAL A 157 24.58 22.48 -3.31
N ASP A 158 25.15 23.59 -3.78
CA ASP A 158 26.30 24.23 -3.14
C ASP A 158 25.96 24.72 -1.71
N ILE A 159 24.75 25.23 -1.49
CA ILE A 159 24.26 25.63 -0.14
C ILE A 159 24.09 24.41 0.78
N LEU A 160 23.69 23.26 0.25
CA LEU A 160 23.50 22.04 1.04
C LEU A 160 24.80 21.34 1.39
N THR A 161 25.81 21.47 0.52
CA THR A 161 27.10 20.76 0.62
C THR A 161 27.76 20.88 2.00
N PRO A 162 27.87 22.06 2.63
CA PRO A 162 28.45 22.19 3.97
C PRO A 162 27.69 21.47 5.09
N HIS A 163 26.44 21.09 4.86
CA HIS A 163 25.57 20.45 5.85
C HIS A 163 25.42 18.94 5.64
N SER A 164 26.15 18.34 4.70
CA SER A 164 26.16 16.90 4.36
C SER A 164 26.27 15.98 5.58
N ASN A 165 27.12 16.33 6.55
CA ASN A 165 27.32 15.58 7.80
C ASN A 165 26.06 15.44 8.66
N ARG A 166 25.09 16.32 8.48
CA ARG A 166 23.82 16.31 9.21
C ARG A 166 22.74 15.54 8.48
N PHE A 167 22.94 15.10 7.25
CA PHE A 167 21.87 14.42 6.49
C PHE A 167 21.56 13.10 7.17
N ARG A 168 20.32 12.91 7.60
CA ARG A 168 19.78 11.67 8.18
C ARG A 168 19.06 10.87 7.12
N LYS A 169 18.19 11.52 6.36
CA LYS A 169 17.46 10.92 5.23
C LYS A 169 17.71 11.75 3.99
N LEU A 170 18.20 11.12 2.93
CA LEU A 170 18.46 11.77 1.66
C LEU A 170 17.66 11.06 0.57
N LYS A 171 16.75 11.80 -0.06
CA LYS A 171 16.06 11.38 -1.29
C LYS A 171 16.51 12.25 -2.46
N ILE A 172 16.88 11.64 -3.58
CA ILE A 172 17.23 12.32 -4.82
C ILE A 172 16.43 11.69 -5.97
N ASP A 173 15.56 12.49 -6.60
CA ASP A 173 14.92 12.14 -7.87
C ASP A 173 15.60 12.98 -8.97
N ALA A 174 16.47 12.42 -9.81
CA ALA A 174 17.28 13.22 -10.75
C ALA A 174 17.78 12.45 -11.99
N THR A 175 18.41 13.17 -12.92
CA THR A 175 19.27 12.60 -13.98
C THR A 175 20.66 12.25 -13.43
N HIS A 176 21.44 11.44 -14.14
CA HIS A 176 22.78 11.03 -13.70
C HIS A 176 23.78 12.19 -13.60
N ASP A 177 23.53 13.29 -14.31
CA ASP A 177 24.34 14.52 -14.28
C ASP A 177 24.49 15.14 -12.88
N ILE A 178 23.65 14.75 -11.91
CA ILE A 178 23.75 15.24 -10.53
C ILE A 178 24.93 14.61 -9.78
N LEU A 179 25.34 13.38 -10.14
CA LEU A 179 26.33 12.60 -9.40
C LEU A 179 27.70 13.30 -9.32
N PRO A 180 28.26 13.90 -10.40
CA PRO A 180 29.48 14.68 -10.30
C PRO A 180 29.41 15.86 -9.32
N SER A 181 28.23 16.49 -9.18
CA SER A 181 28.04 17.60 -8.23
C SER A 181 28.07 17.13 -6.77
N LEU A 182 27.62 15.90 -6.52
CA LEU A 182 27.63 15.29 -5.18
C LEU A 182 29.00 14.69 -4.83
N ASN A 183 29.87 14.43 -5.79
CA ASN A 183 31.20 13.87 -5.50
C ASN A 183 32.04 14.76 -4.55
N LYS A 184 31.76 16.08 -4.51
CA LYS A 184 32.38 17.03 -3.58
C LYS A 184 32.08 16.73 -2.09
N ILE A 185 30.99 16.02 -1.80
CA ILE A 185 30.58 15.66 -0.44
C ILE A 185 30.83 14.20 -0.09
N LYS A 186 31.57 13.47 -0.94
CA LYS A 186 32.05 12.12 -0.62
C LYS A 186 32.78 12.13 0.72
N GLY A 187 32.50 11.15 1.58
CA GLY A 187 33.11 11.05 2.91
C GLY A 187 32.44 11.87 4.01
N GLN A 188 31.45 12.70 3.69
CA GLN A 188 30.84 13.62 4.66
C GLN A 188 29.46 13.15 5.15
N PHE A 189 29.08 11.88 4.97
CA PHE A 189 27.75 11.38 5.32
C PHE A 189 27.71 10.72 6.72
N SER A 190 28.18 11.44 7.74
CA SER A 190 28.33 10.89 9.11
C SER A 190 27.00 10.59 9.84
N SER A 191 25.88 11.21 9.43
CA SER A 191 24.56 10.99 10.03
C SER A 191 23.58 10.22 9.15
N LEU A 192 23.98 9.84 7.93
CA LEU A 192 23.06 9.31 6.93
C LEU A 192 22.58 7.92 7.35
N GLN A 193 21.27 7.79 7.56
CA GLN A 193 20.60 6.54 7.93
C GLN A 193 19.86 5.95 6.74
N ARG A 194 19.16 6.80 5.97
CA ARG A 194 18.35 6.37 4.84
C ARG A 194 18.70 7.09 3.55
N LEU A 195 18.93 6.33 2.50
CA LEU A 195 19.23 6.82 1.17
C LEU A 195 18.18 6.33 0.16
N VAL A 196 17.63 7.24 -0.63
CA VAL A 196 16.69 6.94 -1.72
C VAL A 196 17.20 7.64 -2.97
N LEU A 197 17.67 6.87 -3.96
CA LEU A 197 18.14 7.41 -5.24
C LEU A 197 17.25 6.90 -6.37
N VAL A 198 16.71 7.84 -7.15
CA VAL A 198 15.90 7.55 -8.33
C VAL A 198 16.53 8.25 -9.53
N LEU A 199 17.27 7.47 -10.34
CA LEU A 199 18.06 7.94 -11.48
C LEU A 199 17.48 7.39 -12.79
N CYS A 200 16.26 7.77 -13.14
CA CYS A 200 15.56 7.29 -14.35
C CYS A 200 14.98 8.41 -15.21
N PHE A 201 15.45 9.64 -15.01
CA PHE A 201 14.89 10.84 -15.65
C PHE A 201 15.77 11.37 -16.80
N ASP A 202 16.80 10.63 -17.19
CA ASP A 202 17.68 11.03 -18.30
C ASP A 202 16.89 11.08 -19.61
N PRO A 203 17.08 12.13 -20.44
CA PRO A 203 16.34 12.29 -21.68
C PRO A 203 16.69 11.22 -22.73
N TYR A 204 17.83 10.55 -22.57
CA TYR A 204 18.29 9.47 -23.40
C TYR A 204 18.81 8.32 -22.53
N PRO A 205 18.64 7.05 -22.93
CA PRO A 205 19.25 5.92 -22.24
C PRO A 205 20.76 6.12 -22.20
N ILE A 206 21.35 6.03 -21.02
CA ILE A 206 22.80 6.06 -20.88
C ILE A 206 23.32 4.69 -21.33
N SER A 207 23.88 4.64 -22.53
CA SER A 207 24.69 3.49 -22.97
C SER A 207 25.82 3.31 -21.96
N ASP A 208 25.95 2.11 -21.37
CA ASP A 208 26.95 1.72 -20.38
C ASP A 208 26.74 2.17 -18.92
N ALA A 209 25.53 2.58 -18.51
CA ALA A 209 25.25 2.87 -17.08
C ALA A 209 25.65 1.70 -16.15
N ASP A 210 25.46 0.46 -16.60
CA ASP A 210 25.79 -0.75 -15.84
C ASP A 210 27.29 -0.92 -15.53
N ASN A 211 28.18 -0.30 -16.32
CA ASN A 211 29.63 -0.35 -16.11
C ASN A 211 30.14 0.75 -15.19
N LEU A 212 29.32 1.78 -14.89
CA LEU A 212 29.72 2.86 -14.01
C LEU A 212 29.70 2.40 -12.56
N THR A 213 30.76 2.72 -11.83
CA THR A 213 30.85 2.44 -10.39
C THR A 213 30.96 3.75 -9.62
N PHE A 214 30.15 3.89 -8.58
CA PHE A 214 30.03 5.08 -7.75
C PHE A 214 30.31 4.74 -6.29
N ASP A 215 31.33 5.38 -5.72
CA ASP A 215 31.78 5.19 -4.33
C ASP A 215 31.35 6.36 -3.41
N LEU A 216 30.40 7.17 -3.88
CA LEU A 216 29.93 8.39 -3.22
C LEU A 216 29.45 8.14 -1.78
N PHE A 217 28.82 6.98 -1.54
CA PHE A 217 28.20 6.60 -0.26
C PHE A 217 28.98 5.53 0.50
N GLU A 218 30.21 5.22 0.08
CA GLU A 218 31.07 4.21 0.73
C GLU A 218 31.31 4.55 2.21
N ILE A 219 31.56 5.83 2.50
CA ILE A 219 31.83 6.33 3.86
C ILE A 219 30.55 6.98 4.42
N ALA A 220 29.64 6.13 4.91
CA ALA A 220 28.40 6.55 5.54
C ALA A 220 28.06 5.67 6.76
N PRO A 221 28.71 5.84 7.93
CA PRO A 221 28.77 4.86 9.03
C PRO A 221 27.45 4.62 9.79
N LYS A 222 26.35 5.27 9.41
CA LYS A 222 25.01 5.05 10.01
C LYS A 222 23.98 4.56 9.00
N LEU A 223 24.39 4.31 7.75
CA LEU A 223 23.50 3.97 6.65
C LEU A 223 22.96 2.55 6.86
N ASP A 224 21.65 2.43 7.07
CA ASP A 224 20.97 1.16 7.33
C ASP A 224 19.88 0.83 6.29
N ASP A 225 19.34 1.82 5.57
CA ASP A 225 18.24 1.69 4.61
C ASP A 225 18.60 2.35 3.27
N VAL A 226 18.71 1.53 2.22
CA VAL A 226 19.03 1.98 0.85
C VAL A 226 17.92 1.57 -0.10
N PHE A 227 17.43 2.52 -0.88
CA PHE A 227 16.53 2.31 -2.01
C PHE A 227 17.13 2.91 -3.28
N LEU A 228 17.29 2.09 -4.32
CA LEU A 228 17.75 2.50 -5.65
C LEU A 228 16.67 2.23 -6.70
N ALA A 229 16.45 3.15 -7.63
CA ALA A 229 15.55 2.92 -8.76
C ALA A 229 16.07 3.57 -10.04
N GLY A 230 15.92 2.85 -11.15
CA GLY A 230 16.43 3.25 -12.46
C GLY A 230 17.77 2.61 -12.79
N PRO A 231 18.35 2.90 -13.96
CA PRO A 231 19.66 2.39 -14.37
C PRO A 231 20.80 3.05 -13.59
N THR A 232 20.87 2.82 -12.27
CA THR A 232 21.73 3.58 -11.35
C THR A 232 23.23 3.31 -11.51
N GLY A 233 23.63 2.27 -12.23
CA GLY A 233 25.00 1.75 -12.18
C GLY A 233 25.35 1.15 -10.81
N ASN A 234 26.61 0.78 -10.59
CA ASN A 234 27.07 0.08 -9.39
C ASN A 234 27.41 1.05 -8.25
N PHE A 235 26.64 1.07 -7.17
CA PHE A 235 27.00 1.84 -5.98
C PHE A 235 27.74 0.99 -4.93
N ILE A 236 28.81 1.53 -4.37
CA ILE A 236 29.53 0.94 -3.23
C ILE A 236 28.96 1.51 -1.92
N PHE A 237 28.59 0.62 -1.00
CA PHE A 237 28.02 0.95 0.30
C PHE A 237 28.79 0.28 1.45
N PRO A 238 28.71 0.84 2.67
CA PRO A 238 29.24 0.22 3.88
C PRO A 238 28.42 -1.02 4.24
N SER A 239 29.01 -2.18 4.05
CA SER A 239 28.31 -3.46 4.00
C SER A 239 27.87 -4.04 5.35
N ASN A 240 28.67 -3.86 6.39
CA ASN A 240 28.42 -4.54 7.67
C ASN A 240 27.25 -3.96 8.48
N GLN A 241 26.60 -2.90 8.02
CA GLN A 241 25.58 -2.15 8.78
C GLN A 241 24.23 -2.00 8.06
N LEU A 242 24.15 -2.41 6.79
CA LEU A 242 22.91 -2.34 6.03
C LEU A 242 21.89 -3.34 6.58
N VAL A 243 20.69 -2.84 6.89
CA VAL A 243 19.57 -3.62 7.42
C VAL A 243 18.50 -3.82 6.34
N ARG A 244 18.28 -2.81 5.49
CA ARG A 244 17.31 -2.84 4.40
C ARG A 244 17.97 -2.39 3.09
N TYR A 245 17.83 -3.23 2.07
CA TYR A 245 18.26 -2.93 0.72
C TYR A 245 17.12 -3.19 -0.25
N SER A 246 16.81 -2.20 -1.08
CA SER A 246 15.81 -2.31 -2.13
C SER A 246 16.35 -1.69 -3.41
N GLN A 247 16.25 -2.41 -4.52
CA GLN A 247 16.67 -1.91 -5.81
C GLN A 247 15.70 -2.34 -6.89
N ARG A 248 15.27 -1.36 -7.70
CA ARG A 248 14.46 -1.57 -8.89
C ARG A 248 15.30 -1.29 -10.14
N ALA A 249 15.31 -2.23 -11.09
CA ALA A 249 16.22 -2.28 -12.24
C ALA A 249 17.66 -2.50 -11.78
N VAL A 250 17.99 -3.73 -11.38
CA VAL A 250 19.31 -4.08 -10.85
C VAL A 250 20.32 -4.29 -12.00
N PRO A 251 21.43 -3.54 -12.09
CA PRO A 251 22.54 -3.83 -12.98
C PRO A 251 23.15 -5.19 -12.66
N LYS A 252 23.61 -5.94 -13.67
CA LYS A 252 24.22 -7.27 -13.51
C LYS A 252 25.30 -7.30 -12.42
N SER A 253 26.26 -6.37 -12.52
CA SER A 253 27.40 -6.24 -11.61
C SER A 253 27.03 -5.85 -10.18
N GLN A 254 25.88 -5.20 -9.96
CA GLN A 254 25.50 -4.74 -8.63
C GLN A 254 24.95 -5.87 -7.76
N VAL A 255 24.26 -6.85 -8.38
CA VAL A 255 23.83 -8.09 -7.71
C VAL A 255 25.03 -8.75 -7.02
N PHE A 256 26.16 -8.84 -7.73
CA PHE A 256 27.39 -9.43 -7.18
C PHE A 256 27.97 -8.62 -6.02
N ASN A 257 28.01 -7.29 -6.11
CA ASN A 257 28.58 -6.48 -5.01
C ASN A 257 27.77 -6.55 -3.71
N ILE A 258 26.46 -6.79 -3.81
CA ILE A 258 25.56 -6.90 -2.65
C ILE A 258 25.61 -8.32 -2.08
N ILE A 259 25.68 -9.33 -2.95
CA ILE A 259 25.37 -10.71 -2.58
C ILE A 259 26.64 -11.59 -2.49
N HIS A 260 27.75 -11.23 -3.15
CA HIS A 260 28.93 -12.10 -3.27
C HIS A 260 29.78 -12.17 -1.97
N PRO A 261 30.26 -13.36 -1.53
CA PRO A 261 31.04 -13.52 -0.30
C PRO A 261 32.33 -12.69 -0.21
N SER A 262 33.02 -12.47 -1.34
CA SER A 262 34.28 -11.70 -1.39
C SER A 262 34.08 -10.19 -1.31
N GLY A 263 32.86 -9.71 -1.56
CA GLY A 263 32.46 -8.35 -1.30
C GLY A 263 31.55 -8.36 -0.09
N SER A 264 32.06 -7.95 1.07
CA SER A 264 31.18 -7.22 1.99
C SER A 264 29.98 -8.05 2.52
N SER A 265 30.23 -9.16 3.25
CA SER A 265 29.17 -10.02 3.78
C SER A 265 28.10 -9.22 4.54
N LEU A 266 26.92 -9.08 3.93
CA LEU A 266 25.76 -8.38 4.49
C LEU A 266 25.08 -9.21 5.59
N LEU A 267 25.84 -9.60 6.61
CA LEU A 267 25.41 -10.46 7.71
C LEU A 267 24.23 -9.88 8.51
N ASN A 268 24.05 -8.56 8.47
CA ASN A 268 23.02 -7.83 9.20
C ASN A 268 21.78 -7.49 8.37
N LEU A 269 21.74 -7.88 7.09
CA LEU A 269 20.62 -7.57 6.21
C LEU A 269 19.38 -8.34 6.62
N ARG A 270 18.29 -7.61 6.92
CA ARG A 270 17.00 -8.17 7.32
C ARG A 270 15.97 -8.13 6.21
N THR A 271 16.08 -7.17 5.29
CA THR A 271 15.16 -6.99 4.17
C THR A 271 15.92 -6.76 2.88
N LEU A 272 15.63 -7.60 1.88
CA LEU A 272 16.20 -7.51 0.54
C LEU A 272 15.06 -7.48 -0.49
N GLU A 273 15.02 -6.45 -1.31
CA GLU A 273 14.09 -6.31 -2.44
C GLU A 273 14.88 -6.08 -3.73
N LEU A 274 14.74 -6.99 -4.69
CA LEU A 274 15.42 -6.93 -5.98
C LEU A 274 14.39 -6.97 -7.09
N GLY A 275 14.34 -5.93 -7.91
CA GLY A 275 13.40 -5.82 -9.01
C GLY A 275 14.08 -5.72 -10.36
N GLU A 276 13.45 -6.33 -11.36
CA GLU A 276 13.87 -6.28 -12.77
C GLU A 276 15.28 -6.87 -12.99
N LEU A 277 15.51 -8.09 -12.49
CA LEU A 277 16.81 -8.78 -12.58
C LEU A 277 17.14 -9.26 -14.02
N PRO A 278 18.36 -8.98 -14.54
CA PRO A 278 18.86 -9.55 -15.80
C PRO A 278 19.35 -11.00 -15.63
N LYS A 279 19.54 -11.72 -16.74
CA LYS A 279 20.17 -13.06 -16.74
C LYS A 279 21.66 -12.96 -16.45
N ASP A 280 22.13 -13.82 -15.54
CA ASP A 280 23.55 -14.05 -15.30
C ASP A 280 23.83 -15.52 -14.95
N ASP A 281 24.96 -16.05 -15.41
CA ASP A 281 25.29 -17.49 -15.37
C ASP A 281 26.34 -17.83 -14.28
N VAL A 282 26.85 -16.85 -13.51
CA VAL A 282 28.07 -17.00 -12.69
C VAL A 282 27.89 -16.66 -11.20
N LEU A 283 26.79 -17.07 -10.55
CA LEU A 283 26.67 -16.92 -9.09
C LEU A 283 27.31 -18.08 -8.31
N SER A 284 28.08 -17.73 -7.26
CA SER A 284 28.51 -18.67 -6.21
C SER A 284 27.41 -18.89 -5.17
N ASP A 285 27.54 -19.92 -4.34
CA ASP A 285 26.59 -20.17 -3.25
C ASP A 285 26.66 -19.04 -2.20
N ILE A 286 25.48 -18.53 -1.81
CA ILE A 286 25.31 -17.35 -0.97
C ILE A 286 24.49 -17.73 0.26
N ILE A 287 24.97 -17.31 1.42
CA ILE A 287 24.30 -17.51 2.70
C ILE A 287 23.95 -16.14 3.30
N LEU A 288 22.65 -15.88 3.50
CA LEU A 288 22.17 -14.66 4.15
C LEU A 288 21.53 -15.02 5.51
N PRO A 289 22.32 -15.07 6.60
CA PRO A 289 21.90 -15.69 7.85
C PRO A 289 20.81 -14.92 8.59
N SER A 290 20.76 -13.58 8.45
CA SER A 290 19.85 -12.71 9.20
C SER A 290 18.66 -12.21 8.37
N LEU A 291 18.48 -12.71 7.15
CA LEU A 291 17.45 -12.22 6.24
C LEU A 291 16.06 -12.70 6.67
N ILE A 292 15.20 -11.74 7.03
CA ILE A 292 13.82 -12.00 7.48
C ILE A 292 12.84 -11.90 6.31
N SER A 293 13.07 -10.95 5.39
CA SER A 293 12.18 -10.69 4.25
C SER A 293 12.96 -10.62 2.95
N LEU A 294 12.57 -11.44 1.97
CA LEU A 294 13.10 -11.43 0.60
C LEU A 294 11.99 -11.15 -0.40
N THR A 295 12.19 -10.16 -1.27
CA THR A 295 11.32 -9.85 -2.39
C THR A 295 12.13 -9.85 -3.68
N VAL A 296 11.72 -10.65 -4.68
CA VAL A 296 12.42 -10.76 -5.96
C VAL A 296 11.42 -10.64 -7.11
N HIS A 297 11.65 -9.71 -8.02
CA HIS A 297 10.87 -9.53 -9.25
C HIS A 297 11.77 -9.74 -10.47
N PHE A 298 11.49 -10.78 -11.26
CA PHE A 298 12.21 -11.09 -12.49
C PHE A 298 11.60 -10.36 -13.70
N LEU A 299 12.43 -9.98 -14.67
CA LEU A 299 11.96 -9.39 -15.94
C LEU A 299 11.25 -10.45 -16.82
N PRO A 300 10.24 -10.05 -17.61
CA PRO A 300 9.65 -10.90 -18.64
C PRO A 300 10.70 -11.32 -19.70
N ASP A 301 10.65 -12.58 -20.14
CA ASP A 301 11.37 -13.14 -21.30
C ASP A 301 12.92 -13.22 -21.25
N ILE A 302 13.59 -12.80 -20.16
CA ILE A 302 15.07 -12.67 -20.17
C ILE A 302 15.81 -13.69 -19.28
N ALA A 303 15.23 -14.15 -18.16
CA ALA A 303 15.96 -15.01 -17.21
C ALA A 303 15.09 -16.11 -16.57
N ALA A 304 15.58 -17.36 -16.57
CA ALA A 304 15.06 -18.40 -15.69
C ALA A 304 15.47 -18.06 -14.25
N PRO A 305 14.60 -18.20 -13.22
CA PRO A 305 14.91 -17.78 -11.84
C PRO A 305 15.94 -18.67 -11.12
N GLU A 306 16.33 -19.79 -11.75
CA GLU A 306 17.18 -20.85 -11.20
C GLU A 306 18.58 -20.35 -10.80
N TRP A 307 19.20 -19.47 -11.61
CA TRP A 307 20.58 -19.01 -11.39
C TRP A 307 20.78 -18.33 -10.02
N LEU A 308 19.75 -17.67 -9.50
CA LEU A 308 19.77 -17.01 -8.20
C LEU A 308 19.22 -17.93 -7.10
N LEU A 309 18.04 -18.51 -7.33
CA LEU A 309 17.33 -19.26 -6.29
C LEU A 309 18.04 -20.57 -5.91
N ASP A 310 18.76 -21.22 -6.82
CA ASP A 310 19.48 -22.47 -6.52
C ASP A 310 20.78 -22.26 -5.76
N ARG A 311 21.24 -21.01 -5.65
CA ARG A 311 22.48 -20.63 -4.95
C ARG A 311 22.23 -19.94 -3.61
N LEU A 312 20.99 -19.57 -3.30
CA LEU A 312 20.64 -18.89 -2.05
C LEU A 312 20.36 -19.88 -0.90
N THR A 313 20.84 -19.53 0.29
CA THR A 313 20.53 -20.20 1.56
C THR A 313 20.10 -19.15 2.60
N LEU A 314 18.86 -19.27 3.10
CA LEU A 314 18.13 -18.25 3.86
C LEU A 314 17.55 -18.83 5.17
N PRO A 315 18.37 -19.06 6.21
CA PRO A 315 17.94 -19.80 7.40
C PRO A 315 16.92 -19.08 8.30
N ALA A 316 16.81 -17.75 8.23
CA ALA A 316 15.95 -16.95 9.10
C ALA A 316 14.72 -16.33 8.40
N VAL A 317 14.41 -16.76 7.17
CA VAL A 317 13.37 -16.11 6.35
C VAL A 317 11.96 -16.37 6.89
N GLU A 318 11.24 -15.28 7.16
CA GLU A 318 9.82 -15.32 7.57
C GLU A 318 8.88 -14.85 6.45
N SER A 319 9.36 -14.01 5.54
CA SER A 319 8.58 -13.45 4.42
C SER A 319 9.31 -13.61 3.10
N LEU A 320 8.67 -14.26 2.13
CA LEU A 320 9.23 -14.49 0.80
C LEU A 320 8.21 -14.09 -0.27
N THR A 321 8.61 -13.17 -1.15
CA THR A 321 7.80 -12.74 -2.29
C THR A 321 8.61 -12.91 -3.57
N ILE A 322 8.10 -13.70 -4.52
CA ILE A 322 8.75 -13.94 -5.81
C ILE A 322 7.73 -13.70 -6.92
N THR A 323 8.08 -12.86 -7.89
CA THR A 323 7.27 -12.67 -9.10
C THR A 323 8.11 -12.95 -10.35
N SER A 324 7.62 -13.83 -11.22
CA SER A 324 8.25 -14.18 -12.49
C SER A 324 7.23 -14.10 -13.63
N TYR A 325 7.64 -13.51 -14.75
CA TYR A 325 6.82 -13.36 -15.95
C TYR A 325 7.45 -14.18 -17.08
N ARG A 326 6.69 -15.12 -17.67
CA ARG A 326 7.12 -15.97 -18.80
C ARG A 326 8.52 -16.62 -18.67
N SER A 327 8.88 -17.12 -17.49
CA SER A 327 10.15 -17.85 -17.33
C SER A 327 10.02 -19.30 -17.81
N GLY A 328 10.79 -19.71 -18.82
CA GLY A 328 10.85 -21.10 -19.29
C GLY A 328 11.45 -22.12 -18.31
N GLY A 329 11.86 -21.70 -17.11
CA GLY A 329 12.48 -22.54 -16.07
C GLY A 329 11.52 -22.94 -14.93
N ASP A 330 11.96 -23.88 -14.10
CA ASP A 330 11.17 -24.42 -12.98
C ASP A 330 11.30 -23.59 -11.70
N LEU A 331 10.55 -22.48 -11.67
CA LEU A 331 10.49 -21.61 -10.50
C LEU A 331 10.16 -22.36 -9.21
N PHE A 332 9.16 -23.26 -9.26
CA PHE A 332 8.68 -23.93 -8.05
C PHE A 332 9.73 -24.91 -7.49
N GLY A 333 10.45 -25.64 -8.36
CA GLY A 333 11.53 -26.53 -7.93
C GLY A 333 12.74 -25.80 -7.34
N SER A 334 13.13 -24.64 -7.90
CA SER A 334 14.23 -23.87 -7.32
C SER A 334 13.87 -23.26 -5.97
N VAL A 335 12.64 -22.76 -5.80
CA VAL A 335 12.17 -22.29 -4.48
C VAL A 335 12.09 -23.44 -3.48
N GLN A 336 11.61 -24.62 -3.91
CA GLN A 336 11.59 -25.81 -3.06
C GLN A 336 13.00 -26.21 -2.62
N SER A 337 13.96 -26.23 -3.55
CA SER A 337 15.36 -26.55 -3.27
C SER A 337 15.98 -25.53 -2.32
N MET A 338 15.69 -24.24 -2.51
CA MET A 338 16.13 -23.17 -1.61
C MET A 338 15.61 -23.36 -0.19
N ILE A 339 14.32 -23.66 -0.02
CA ILE A 339 13.72 -23.90 1.31
C ILE A 339 14.34 -25.14 1.96
N LEU A 340 14.50 -26.23 1.22
CA LEU A 340 15.11 -27.46 1.75
C LEU A 340 16.56 -27.25 2.18
N ARG A 341 17.35 -26.45 1.43
CA ARG A 341 18.73 -26.09 1.81
C ARG A 341 18.80 -25.18 3.04
N SER A 342 17.80 -24.33 3.24
CA SER A 342 17.80 -23.29 4.27
C SER A 342 17.42 -23.78 5.67
N GLY A 343 17.02 -25.05 5.81
CA GLY A 343 16.58 -25.63 7.07
C GLY A 343 15.08 -25.87 7.07
N SER A 344 14.69 -27.14 7.06
CA SER A 344 13.30 -27.60 7.19
C SER A 344 13.01 -28.03 8.62
N PRO A 345 11.84 -27.69 9.20
CA PRO A 345 10.74 -26.92 8.60
C PRO A 345 11.05 -25.42 8.61
N SER A 346 10.70 -24.72 7.52
CA SER A 346 10.93 -23.28 7.43
C SER A 346 9.98 -22.51 8.35
N PHE A 347 10.49 -21.47 9.00
CA PHE A 347 9.70 -20.53 9.81
C PHE A 347 8.93 -19.51 8.94
N LEU A 348 8.65 -19.86 7.68
CA LEU A 348 8.05 -18.97 6.70
C LEU A 348 6.59 -18.71 7.08
N LYS A 349 6.29 -17.44 7.42
CA LYS A 349 4.95 -16.97 7.79
C LYS A 349 4.21 -16.37 6.60
N THR A 350 4.91 -15.68 5.70
CA THR A 350 4.33 -15.04 4.51
C THR A 350 5.00 -15.53 3.25
N PHE A 351 4.22 -16.01 2.28
CA PHE A 351 4.72 -16.52 1.02
C PHE A 351 3.86 -16.03 -0.13
N ASN A 352 4.46 -15.25 -1.04
CA ASN A 352 3.80 -14.74 -2.24
C ASN A 352 4.54 -15.23 -3.48
N ILE A 353 3.88 -15.96 -4.38
CA ILE A 353 4.48 -16.47 -5.62
C ILE A 353 3.60 -16.19 -6.82
N HIS A 354 4.05 -15.30 -7.70
CA HIS A 354 3.31 -14.95 -8.91
C HIS A 354 4.08 -15.44 -10.14
N SER A 355 3.52 -16.41 -10.85
CA SER A 355 4.04 -16.94 -12.12
C SER A 355 2.97 -16.83 -13.22
N GLU A 356 3.38 -16.66 -14.48
CA GLU A 356 2.48 -16.79 -15.64
C GLU A 356 2.32 -18.24 -16.12
N LEU A 357 3.31 -19.10 -15.87
CA LEU A 357 3.26 -20.51 -16.24
C LEU A 357 2.77 -21.32 -15.04
N VAL A 358 1.54 -21.85 -15.14
CA VAL A 358 0.91 -22.66 -14.10
C VAL A 358 1.44 -24.10 -14.19
N SER A 359 2.50 -24.40 -13.43
CA SER A 359 2.97 -25.78 -13.25
C SER A 359 2.15 -26.46 -12.14
N SER A 360 1.00 -27.00 -12.50
CA SER A 360 0.10 -27.70 -11.58
C SER A 360 0.80 -28.94 -10.98
N GLY A 361 0.82 -29.03 -9.65
CA GLY A 361 1.42 -30.15 -8.89
C GLY A 361 2.67 -29.80 -8.08
N ARG A 362 3.54 -28.89 -8.55
CA ARG A 362 4.78 -28.54 -7.82
C ARG A 362 4.54 -27.61 -6.63
N LEU A 363 3.53 -26.73 -6.71
CA LEU A 363 3.14 -25.86 -5.59
C LEU A 363 2.68 -26.67 -4.36
N ALA A 364 1.99 -27.81 -4.54
CA ALA A 364 1.58 -28.65 -3.41
C ALA A 364 2.79 -29.19 -2.64
N ASN A 365 3.85 -29.60 -3.35
CA ASN A 365 5.08 -30.09 -2.74
C ASN A 365 5.82 -28.98 -1.99
N LEU A 366 5.78 -27.75 -2.53
CA LEU A 366 6.33 -26.57 -1.86
C LEU A 366 5.59 -26.26 -0.56
N LEU A 367 4.25 -26.27 -0.58
CA LEU A 367 3.42 -25.98 0.59
C LEU A 367 3.56 -27.04 1.70
N LYS A 368 3.86 -28.31 1.35
CA LYS A 368 4.21 -29.35 2.33
C LYS A 368 5.48 -29.01 3.11
N CYS A 369 6.41 -28.26 2.51
CA CYS A 369 7.65 -27.83 3.15
C CYS A 369 7.47 -26.59 4.04
N THR A 370 6.30 -25.93 4.03
CA THR A 370 6.03 -24.68 4.76
C THR A 370 4.78 -24.80 5.67
N PRO A 371 4.81 -25.65 6.70
CA PRO A 371 3.63 -25.92 7.53
C PRO A 371 3.19 -24.74 8.41
N PHE A 372 4.09 -23.81 8.71
CA PHE A 372 3.85 -22.66 9.61
C PHE A 372 3.34 -21.39 8.90
N LEU A 373 2.94 -21.51 7.63
CA LEU A 373 2.56 -20.37 6.82
C LEU A 373 1.21 -19.76 7.28
N GLU A 374 1.20 -18.45 7.51
CA GLU A 374 0.05 -17.67 7.95
C GLU A 374 -0.59 -16.87 6.82
N SER A 375 0.20 -16.47 5.80
CA SER A 375 -0.27 -15.70 4.65
C SER A 375 0.27 -16.28 3.34
N LEU A 376 -0.63 -16.61 2.40
CA LEU A 376 -0.32 -17.14 1.07
C LEU A 376 -0.84 -16.20 -0.02
N GLY A 377 0.05 -15.73 -0.90
CA GLY A 377 -0.26 -15.08 -2.15
C GLY A 377 0.16 -15.96 -3.32
N ALA A 378 -0.71 -16.22 -4.30
CA ALA A 378 -0.28 -16.96 -5.49
C ALA A 378 -1.06 -16.57 -6.75
N THR A 379 -0.49 -16.76 -7.94
CA THR A 379 -1.34 -16.91 -9.15
C THR A 379 -2.27 -18.11 -8.95
N LEU A 380 -3.53 -18.01 -9.39
CA LEU A 380 -4.58 -19.02 -9.18
C LEU A 380 -4.04 -20.45 -9.40
N PRO A 381 -3.94 -21.27 -8.35
CA PRO A 381 -3.37 -22.61 -8.46
C PRO A 381 -4.40 -23.60 -9.02
N SER A 382 -3.96 -24.82 -9.36
CA SER A 382 -4.89 -25.81 -9.91
C SER A 382 -5.98 -26.19 -8.91
N PRO A 383 -7.18 -26.60 -9.36
CA PRO A 383 -8.30 -26.96 -8.49
C PRO A 383 -7.95 -28.01 -7.44
N SER A 384 -7.06 -28.95 -7.77
CA SER A 384 -6.54 -29.96 -6.84
C SER A 384 -5.77 -29.37 -5.65
N VAL A 385 -5.00 -28.29 -5.86
CA VAL A 385 -4.23 -27.63 -4.79
C VAL A 385 -5.15 -26.79 -3.92
N ILE A 386 -6.11 -26.10 -4.54
CA ILE A 386 -7.14 -25.33 -3.81
C ILE A 386 -7.95 -26.27 -2.91
N SER A 387 -8.36 -27.43 -3.44
CA SER A 387 -9.08 -28.46 -2.67
C SER A 387 -8.25 -29.07 -1.55
N ALA A 388 -6.92 -29.16 -1.73
CA ALA A 388 -6.01 -29.64 -0.69
C ALA A 388 -5.72 -28.60 0.41
N LEU A 389 -5.94 -27.30 0.13
CA LEU A 389 -5.92 -26.24 1.15
C LEU A 389 -7.21 -26.22 1.99
N ALA A 390 -8.31 -26.72 1.42
CA ALA A 390 -9.60 -26.87 2.10
C ALA A 390 -9.56 -28.03 3.10
N CYS A 391 -10.44 -28.02 4.11
CA CYS A 391 -10.58 -29.16 5.01
C CYS A 391 -11.30 -30.29 4.27
N ASN A 392 -10.61 -31.40 4.03
CA ASN A 392 -11.18 -32.57 3.34
C ASN A 392 -11.22 -33.77 4.32
N PRO A 393 -12.30 -34.58 4.34
CA PRO A 393 -12.34 -35.83 5.12
C PRO A 393 -11.19 -36.80 4.81
N ALA A 394 -10.53 -36.67 3.66
CA ALA A 394 -9.43 -37.55 3.23
C ALA A 394 -8.06 -37.28 3.91
N GLY A 395 -7.87 -36.20 4.67
CA GLY A 395 -6.61 -35.91 5.37
C GLY A 395 -6.45 -34.48 5.90
N PRO A 396 -5.39 -34.19 6.69
CA PRO A 396 -5.15 -32.84 7.21
C PRO A 396 -4.91 -31.84 6.06
N PRO A 397 -5.47 -30.61 6.16
CA PRO A 397 -5.31 -29.61 5.11
C PRO A 397 -3.86 -29.18 4.94
N LEU A 398 -3.45 -28.86 3.72
CA LEU A 398 -2.18 -28.19 3.46
C LEU A 398 -2.19 -26.84 4.17
N VAL A 399 -1.12 -26.53 4.91
CA VAL A 399 -0.96 -25.28 5.66
C VAL A 399 -2.13 -25.01 6.64
N PRO A 400 -2.21 -25.76 7.75
CA PRO A 400 -3.34 -25.66 8.70
C PRO A 400 -3.39 -24.32 9.44
N LEU A 401 -2.28 -23.57 9.51
CA LEU A 401 -2.19 -22.28 10.20
C LEU A 401 -2.48 -21.05 9.33
N LEU A 402 -2.84 -21.26 8.05
CA LEU A 402 -3.14 -20.19 7.10
C LEU A 402 -4.32 -19.33 7.59
N ARG A 403 -4.11 -18.00 7.63
CA ARG A 403 -5.10 -16.97 7.97
C ARG A 403 -5.49 -16.15 6.76
N ASN A 404 -4.52 -15.77 5.95
CA ASN A 404 -4.71 -14.88 4.82
C ASN A 404 -4.37 -15.59 3.51
N CYS A 405 -5.28 -15.57 2.55
CA CYS A 405 -5.09 -16.17 1.24
C CYS A 405 -5.46 -15.16 0.16
N THR A 406 -4.53 -14.86 -0.75
CA THR A 406 -4.76 -13.95 -1.88
C THR A 406 -4.38 -14.64 -3.18
N PHE A 407 -5.36 -14.92 -4.04
CA PHE A 407 -5.09 -15.48 -5.37
C PHE A 407 -5.19 -14.42 -6.46
N THR A 408 -4.32 -14.51 -7.44
CA THR A 408 -4.31 -13.61 -8.59
C THR A 408 -4.85 -14.33 -9.82
N ILE A 409 -5.93 -13.82 -10.41
CA ILE A 409 -6.60 -14.39 -11.58
C ILE A 409 -6.13 -13.64 -12.84
N LYS A 410 -5.53 -14.38 -13.76
CA LYS A 410 -5.04 -13.88 -15.07
C LYS A 410 -5.83 -14.42 -16.26
N GLU A 411 -6.43 -15.61 -16.10
CA GLU A 411 -7.19 -16.34 -17.10
C GLU A 411 -8.62 -16.58 -16.58
N PRO A 412 -9.61 -16.79 -17.47
CA PRO A 412 -10.97 -17.13 -17.05
C PRO A 412 -10.97 -18.43 -16.23
N MET A 413 -11.76 -18.46 -15.16
CA MET A 413 -11.79 -19.61 -14.25
C MET A 413 -12.55 -20.79 -14.84
N SER A 414 -12.10 -22.02 -14.55
CA SER A 414 -12.85 -23.24 -14.86
C SER A 414 -13.90 -23.53 -13.78
N GLU A 415 -14.93 -24.31 -14.11
CA GLU A 415 -15.99 -24.71 -13.17
C GLU A 415 -15.43 -25.48 -11.96
N GLU A 416 -14.37 -26.29 -12.16
CA GLU A 416 -13.69 -26.98 -11.08
C GLU A 416 -12.93 -26.01 -10.16
N ALA A 417 -12.34 -24.94 -10.71
CA ALA A 417 -11.63 -23.93 -9.93
C ALA A 417 -12.61 -23.15 -9.04
N THR A 418 -13.75 -22.76 -9.60
CA THR A 418 -14.85 -22.12 -8.88
C THR A 418 -15.35 -22.98 -7.72
N SER A 419 -15.61 -24.26 -8.00
CA SER A 419 -16.07 -25.23 -7.00
C SER A 419 -15.05 -25.41 -5.88
N ALA A 420 -13.76 -25.49 -6.22
CA ALA A 420 -12.69 -25.62 -5.24
C ALA A 420 -12.53 -24.36 -4.36
N LEU A 421 -12.68 -23.16 -4.92
CA LEU A 421 -12.63 -21.89 -4.16
C LEU A 421 -13.80 -21.77 -3.18
N ASN A 422 -15.00 -22.16 -3.61
CA ASN A 422 -16.18 -22.18 -2.75
C ASN A 422 -16.04 -23.20 -1.61
N LEU A 423 -15.49 -24.39 -1.90
CA LEU A 423 -15.16 -25.38 -0.88
C LEU A 423 -14.12 -24.86 0.13
N LEU A 424 -13.09 -24.15 -0.33
CA LEU A 424 -12.08 -23.54 0.53
C LEU A 424 -12.70 -22.48 1.46
N GLY A 425 -13.52 -21.59 0.91
CA GLY A 425 -14.24 -20.57 1.69
C GLY A 425 -15.15 -21.21 2.74
N ALA A 426 -16.04 -22.12 2.33
CA ALA A 426 -16.98 -22.77 3.25
C ALA A 426 -16.28 -23.61 4.33
N SER A 427 -15.18 -24.31 4.00
CA SER A 427 -14.50 -25.17 4.96
C SER A 427 -13.58 -24.43 5.94
N ARG A 428 -12.99 -23.29 5.56
CA ARG A 428 -11.98 -22.60 6.38
C ARG A 428 -12.37 -21.20 6.84
N CYS A 429 -13.26 -20.50 6.14
CA CYS A 429 -13.78 -19.20 6.60
C CYS A 429 -15.02 -19.37 7.51
N GLU A 430 -15.72 -20.51 7.46
CA GLU A 430 -16.96 -20.79 8.21
C GLU A 430 -16.79 -21.91 9.27
N LEU A 431 -15.57 -22.13 9.79
CA LEU A 431 -15.22 -23.25 10.71
C LEU A 431 -16.13 -23.40 11.96
N GLY A 432 -16.81 -22.33 12.39
CA GLY A 432 -17.79 -22.39 13.48
C GLY A 432 -18.95 -23.35 13.20
N GLU A 433 -19.41 -23.46 11.95
CA GLU A 433 -20.49 -24.37 11.54
C GLU A 433 -19.97 -25.75 11.12
N TRP A 434 -18.76 -25.81 10.54
CA TRP A 434 -18.12 -27.06 10.15
C TRP A 434 -17.92 -28.01 11.34
N ASN A 435 -17.54 -27.48 12.50
CA ASN A 435 -17.43 -28.25 13.74
C ASN A 435 -18.76 -28.81 14.24
N HIS A 436 -19.91 -28.20 13.89
CA HIS A 436 -21.23 -28.72 14.24
C HIS A 436 -21.71 -29.82 13.27
N LYS A 437 -21.39 -29.72 11.97
CA LYS A 437 -21.71 -30.78 10.99
C LYS A 437 -20.80 -32.01 11.11
N VAL A 438 -19.49 -31.84 11.30
CA VAL A 438 -18.55 -32.97 11.39
C VAL A 438 -18.65 -33.72 12.73
N ARG A 439 -19.04 -33.04 13.82
CA ARG A 439 -19.34 -33.72 15.10
C ARG A 439 -20.50 -34.71 15.00
N ALA A 440 -21.34 -34.63 13.96
CA ALA A 440 -22.42 -35.59 13.76
C ALA A 440 -21.96 -36.91 13.11
N GLU A 441 -20.80 -36.97 12.42
CA GLU A 441 -20.50 -38.13 11.56
C GLU A 441 -19.12 -38.78 11.71
N THR A 442 -18.12 -38.22 12.40
CA THR A 442 -16.87 -39.00 12.59
C THR A 442 -16.01 -38.56 13.77
N LEU A 443 -15.81 -39.48 14.73
CA LEU A 443 -14.83 -39.41 15.80
C LEU A 443 -13.54 -40.15 15.38
N VAL A 444 -12.57 -39.48 14.71
CA VAL A 444 -11.17 -39.97 14.67
C VAL A 444 -10.16 -38.80 14.52
N LEU A 445 -9.47 -38.52 15.63
CA LEU A 445 -8.04 -38.18 15.81
C LEU A 445 -7.23 -37.50 14.68
N SER A 446 -6.90 -36.20 14.85
CA SER A 446 -5.53 -35.74 15.17
C SER A 446 -5.62 -34.26 15.58
N GLU A 447 -5.02 -33.87 16.71
CA GLU A 447 -4.98 -32.47 17.17
C GLU A 447 -4.02 -31.62 16.32
N THR A 448 -4.27 -31.52 15.01
CA THR A 448 -3.73 -30.41 14.22
C THR A 448 -4.65 -29.21 14.45
N VAL A 449 -4.16 -28.20 15.16
CA VAL A 449 -4.89 -26.93 15.35
C VAL A 449 -5.06 -26.27 13.98
N ILE A 450 -6.23 -26.45 13.38
CA ILE A 450 -6.62 -25.76 12.14
C ILE A 450 -7.09 -24.37 12.52
N ARG A 451 -6.50 -23.33 11.92
CA ARG A 451 -6.93 -21.95 12.10
C ARG A 451 -7.92 -21.55 10.98
N PRO A 452 -8.96 -20.76 11.32
CA PRO A 452 -9.83 -20.17 10.32
C PRO A 452 -9.06 -19.21 9.42
N LEU A 453 -9.49 -19.13 8.17
CA LEU A 453 -9.06 -18.07 7.27
C LEU A 453 -9.76 -16.78 7.67
N ASP A 454 -8.98 -15.82 8.16
CA ASP A 454 -9.40 -14.46 8.45
C ASP A 454 -9.74 -13.71 7.15
N SER A 455 -9.03 -14.00 6.05
CA SER A 455 -9.24 -13.33 4.76
C SER A 455 -8.95 -14.26 3.56
N LEU A 456 -9.90 -14.37 2.63
CA LEU A 456 -9.72 -14.98 1.31
C LEU A 456 -10.05 -13.94 0.23
N ARG A 457 -9.06 -13.59 -0.59
CA ARG A 457 -9.15 -12.54 -1.63
C ARG A 457 -8.72 -13.06 -2.99
N LEU A 458 -9.36 -12.58 -4.04
CA LEU A 458 -9.04 -12.83 -5.44
C LEU A 458 -8.78 -11.49 -6.13
N VAL A 459 -7.58 -11.28 -6.64
CA VAL A 459 -7.19 -10.07 -7.38
C VAL A 459 -7.27 -10.38 -8.88
N ILE A 460 -8.07 -9.63 -9.62
CA ILE A 460 -8.33 -9.86 -11.03
C ILE A 460 -7.50 -8.87 -11.85
N HIS A 461 -6.58 -9.38 -12.68
CA HIS A 461 -5.79 -8.54 -13.58
C HIS A 461 -6.44 -8.37 -14.96
N ASN A 462 -7.04 -9.44 -15.49
CA ASN A 462 -7.69 -9.44 -16.80
C ASN A 462 -9.13 -9.91 -16.64
N GLY A 463 -10.10 -9.10 -17.07
CA GLY A 463 -11.53 -9.42 -17.04
C GLY A 463 -12.34 -8.56 -16.08
N SER A 464 -13.65 -8.84 -16.01
CA SER A 464 -14.59 -8.13 -15.14
C SER A 464 -14.73 -8.86 -13.79
N PRO A 465 -14.47 -8.19 -12.66
CA PRO A 465 -14.69 -8.75 -11.33
C PRO A 465 -16.12 -9.24 -11.08
N LYS A 466 -17.10 -8.62 -11.73
CA LYS A 466 -18.51 -9.00 -11.58
C LYS A 466 -18.85 -10.29 -12.33
N ASP A 467 -18.18 -10.57 -13.44
CA ASP A 467 -18.35 -11.85 -14.14
C ASP A 467 -17.78 -13.00 -13.29
N CYS A 468 -16.61 -12.79 -12.68
CA CYS A 468 -16.05 -13.75 -11.73
C CYS A 468 -16.94 -13.94 -10.49
N GLN A 469 -17.58 -12.87 -9.98
CA GLN A 469 -18.55 -12.96 -8.89
C GLN A 469 -19.75 -13.83 -9.28
N ARG A 470 -20.33 -13.59 -10.46
CA ARG A 470 -21.44 -14.39 -10.99
C ARG A 470 -21.09 -15.87 -11.01
N ASP A 471 -19.91 -16.20 -11.55
CA ASP A 471 -19.49 -17.57 -11.71
C ASP A 471 -19.24 -18.23 -10.33
N LEU A 472 -18.64 -17.51 -9.37
CA LEU A 472 -18.44 -17.97 -7.99
C LEU A 472 -19.73 -18.17 -7.20
N GLU A 473 -20.71 -17.31 -7.39
CA GLU A 473 -22.02 -17.42 -6.71
C GLU A 473 -22.98 -18.37 -7.43
N GLY A 474 -22.60 -18.90 -8.60
CA GLY A 474 -23.47 -19.74 -9.43
C GLY A 474 -24.70 -19.00 -9.93
N TRP A 475 -24.63 -17.67 -10.08
CA TRP A 475 -25.76 -16.86 -10.50
C TRP A 475 -26.05 -17.02 -11.98
N THR A 476 -27.26 -17.46 -12.31
CA THR A 476 -27.77 -17.51 -13.69
C THR A 476 -28.54 -16.25 -14.01
N GLU A 477 -28.48 -15.80 -15.28
CA GLU A 477 -29.31 -14.68 -15.72
C GLU A 477 -30.81 -15.00 -15.60
N THR A 478 -31.55 -14.06 -15.02
CA THR A 478 -33.01 -14.08 -14.89
C THR A 478 -33.63 -13.10 -15.88
N GLU A 479 -34.92 -13.29 -16.19
CA GLU A 479 -35.69 -12.35 -17.00
C GLU A 479 -35.72 -10.93 -16.39
N ILE A 480 -35.73 -10.82 -15.06
CA ILE A 480 -35.68 -9.55 -14.33
C ILE A 480 -34.32 -8.86 -14.51
N SER A 481 -33.22 -9.61 -14.38
CA SER A 481 -31.87 -9.08 -14.57
C SER A 481 -31.63 -8.59 -16.00
N GLN A 482 -32.20 -9.28 -17.00
CA GLN A 482 -32.15 -8.87 -18.41
C GLN A 482 -32.95 -7.61 -18.64
N LYS A 483 -34.19 -7.54 -18.11
CA LYS A 483 -35.01 -6.34 -18.17
C LYS A 483 -34.27 -5.15 -17.57
N LEU A 484 -33.70 -5.28 -16.36
CA LEU A 484 -32.92 -4.22 -15.72
C LEU A 484 -31.71 -3.79 -16.55
N ARG A 485 -30.99 -4.74 -17.17
CA ARG A 485 -29.84 -4.44 -18.05
C ARG A 485 -30.25 -3.64 -19.28
N GLU A 486 -31.38 -3.97 -19.91
CA GLU A 486 -31.95 -3.21 -21.03
C GLU A 486 -32.28 -1.78 -20.61
N ARG A 487 -32.98 -1.60 -19.47
CA ARG A 487 -33.34 -0.26 -18.98
C ARG A 487 -32.10 0.55 -18.58
N LYS A 488 -31.08 -0.10 -18.03
CA LYS A 488 -29.77 0.53 -17.78
C LYS A 488 -29.15 1.04 -19.07
N ASN A 489 -29.13 0.26 -20.15
CA ASN A 489 -28.57 0.69 -21.43
C ASN A 489 -29.37 1.85 -22.04
N LEU A 490 -30.70 1.82 -21.92
CA LEU A 490 -31.55 2.95 -22.31
C LEU A 490 -31.25 4.20 -21.47
N LEU A 491 -31.00 4.05 -20.17
CA LEU A 491 -30.62 5.15 -19.27
C LEU A 491 -29.26 5.75 -19.65
N PHE A 492 -28.27 4.91 -20.00
CA PHE A 492 -26.97 5.35 -20.53
C PHE A 492 -27.13 6.17 -21.82
N ASN A 493 -28.01 5.74 -22.73
CA ASN A 493 -28.26 6.45 -23.99
C ASN A 493 -29.06 7.75 -23.80
N ALA A 494 -29.89 7.83 -22.75
CA ALA A 494 -30.71 8.99 -22.45
C ALA A 494 -29.93 10.12 -21.76
N LEU A 495 -28.77 9.83 -21.15
CA LEU A 495 -27.97 10.80 -20.41
C LEU A 495 -26.62 11.07 -21.12
N PRO A 496 -26.50 12.15 -21.91
CA PRO A 496 -25.23 12.51 -22.53
C PRO A 496 -24.18 12.84 -21.45
N GLY A 497 -22.99 12.25 -21.56
CA GLY A 497 -21.88 12.47 -20.63
C GLY A 497 -21.80 11.51 -19.43
N PHE A 498 -22.69 10.53 -19.33
CA PHE A 498 -22.62 9.50 -18.30
C PHE A 498 -21.44 8.53 -18.52
N VAL A 499 -20.26 8.92 -18.03
CA VAL A 499 -19.00 8.17 -18.18
C VAL A 499 -18.55 7.68 -16.80
N TYR A 500 -18.08 6.42 -16.70
CA TYR A 500 -17.66 5.80 -15.43
C TYR A 500 -18.72 5.83 -14.31
N TYR A 501 -19.99 5.61 -14.66
CA TYR A 501 -21.11 5.58 -13.70
C TYR A 501 -21.33 6.90 -12.96
N ARG A 502 -20.91 8.05 -13.51
CA ARG A 502 -21.19 9.37 -12.93
C ARG A 502 -21.57 10.38 -14.00
N ILE A 503 -22.41 11.33 -13.61
CA ILE A 503 -22.69 12.52 -14.40
C ILE A 503 -21.62 13.57 -14.06
N PRO A 504 -20.86 14.10 -15.04
CA PRO A 504 -19.91 15.18 -14.83
C PRO A 504 -20.58 16.38 -14.16
N GLN A 505 -19.96 16.94 -13.12
CA GLN A 505 -20.54 18.04 -12.34
C GLN A 505 -20.77 19.33 -13.17
N THR A 506 -20.14 19.43 -14.34
CA THR A 506 -20.10 20.61 -15.21
C THR A 506 -21.09 20.58 -16.37
N GLU A 507 -21.79 19.47 -16.62
CA GLU A 507 -22.71 19.37 -17.76
C GLU A 507 -24.15 19.74 -17.37
N MET A 508 -24.70 20.72 -18.08
CA MET A 508 -26.14 21.01 -18.04
C MET A 508 -26.86 19.98 -18.91
N ILE A 509 -27.58 19.06 -18.26
CA ILE A 509 -28.44 18.09 -18.94
C ILE A 509 -29.67 18.85 -19.46
N ASP A 510 -29.98 18.71 -20.74
CA ASP A 510 -31.18 19.30 -21.35
C ASP A 510 -32.48 18.69 -20.77
N SER A 511 -33.56 19.46 -20.76
CA SER A 511 -34.84 19.05 -20.18
C SER A 511 -35.43 17.78 -20.83
N GLN A 512 -35.17 17.55 -22.12
CA GLN A 512 -35.70 16.38 -22.83
C GLN A 512 -34.99 15.09 -22.39
N SER A 513 -33.68 15.15 -22.18
CA SER A 513 -32.89 14.05 -21.60
C SER A 513 -33.29 13.76 -20.15
N GLN A 514 -33.62 14.79 -19.36
CA GLN A 514 -34.11 14.63 -17.99
C GLN A 514 -35.49 13.93 -17.93
N GLU A 515 -36.42 14.30 -18.81
CA GLU A 515 -37.74 13.65 -18.90
C GLU A 515 -37.63 12.18 -19.32
N ARG A 516 -36.79 11.89 -20.32
CA ARG A 516 -36.50 10.50 -20.74
C ARG A 516 -35.89 9.68 -19.61
N ALA A 517 -34.92 10.23 -18.89
CA ALA A 517 -34.32 9.58 -17.73
C ALA A 517 -35.33 9.36 -16.60
N CYS A 518 -36.23 10.32 -16.32
CA CYS A 518 -37.32 10.14 -15.37
C CYS A 518 -38.24 8.97 -15.75
N SER A 519 -38.65 8.90 -17.03
CA SER A 519 -39.52 7.83 -17.51
C SER A 519 -38.87 6.46 -17.32
N ILE A 520 -37.61 6.32 -17.70
CA ILE A 520 -36.86 5.06 -17.57
C ILE A 520 -36.65 4.69 -16.09
N LEU A 521 -36.39 5.67 -15.22
CA LEU A 521 -36.25 5.43 -13.77
C LEU A 521 -37.59 5.02 -13.14
N ASN A 522 -38.71 5.63 -13.55
CA ASN A 522 -40.03 5.19 -13.10
C ASN A 522 -40.32 3.75 -13.56
N ASP A 523 -39.96 3.40 -14.80
CA ASP A 523 -40.07 2.02 -15.29
C ASP A 523 -39.23 1.05 -14.45
N ILE A 524 -38.01 1.44 -14.06
CA ILE A 524 -37.17 0.65 -13.14
C ILE A 524 -37.81 0.53 -11.74
N GLU A 525 -38.41 1.60 -11.22
CA GLU A 525 -39.10 1.61 -9.92
C GLU A 525 -40.29 0.63 -9.89
N THR A 526 -40.97 0.42 -11.02
CA THR A 526 -42.10 -0.53 -11.13
C THR A 526 -41.68 -2.01 -11.13
N ILE A 527 -40.40 -2.32 -11.36
CA ILE A 527 -39.91 -3.70 -11.35
C ILE A 527 -39.80 -4.16 -9.89
N GLU A 528 -40.51 -5.23 -9.55
CA GLU A 528 -40.35 -5.91 -8.26
C GLU A 528 -39.09 -6.77 -8.31
N ILE A 529 -38.21 -6.56 -7.32
CA ILE A 529 -36.93 -7.26 -7.20
C ILE A 529 -36.96 -7.94 -5.84
N GLU A 530 -36.80 -9.26 -5.86
CA GLU A 530 -36.79 -10.09 -4.65
C GLU A 530 -35.36 -10.43 -4.20
N ASP A 531 -34.37 -10.29 -5.09
CA ASP A 531 -33.01 -10.78 -4.84
C ASP A 531 -31.91 -9.84 -5.35
N VAL A 532 -30.87 -9.63 -4.52
CA VAL A 532 -29.62 -8.91 -4.86
C VAL A 532 -29.00 -9.38 -6.18
N ARG A 533 -29.15 -10.67 -6.52
CA ARG A 533 -28.59 -11.27 -7.75
C ARG A 533 -29.02 -10.48 -8.99
N ASP A 534 -30.27 -10.04 -9.06
CA ASP A 534 -30.82 -9.38 -10.26
C ASP A 534 -30.23 -7.98 -10.46
N ILE A 535 -30.05 -7.25 -9.35
CA ILE A 535 -29.39 -5.94 -9.32
C ILE A 535 -27.90 -6.09 -9.67
N SER A 536 -27.28 -7.12 -9.11
CA SER A 536 -25.84 -7.39 -9.27
C SER A 536 -25.49 -7.91 -10.66
N LEU A 537 -26.37 -8.67 -11.33
CA LEU A 537 -26.20 -9.13 -12.71
C LEU A 537 -26.50 -8.06 -13.76
N ALA A 538 -27.40 -7.12 -13.46
CA ALA A 538 -27.74 -6.02 -14.36
C ALA A 538 -26.65 -4.92 -14.39
N TRP A 539 -25.80 -4.86 -13.37
CA TRP A 539 -24.80 -3.81 -13.13
C TRP A 539 -25.44 -2.41 -13.06
N ILE A 540 -26.61 -2.31 -12.45
CA ILE A 540 -27.44 -1.08 -12.47
C ILE A 540 -27.29 -0.21 -11.22
N TYR A 541 -26.94 -0.80 -10.07
CA TYR A 541 -26.85 -0.09 -8.78
C TYR A 541 -25.93 1.14 -8.82
N GLU A 542 -24.68 0.96 -9.25
CA GLU A 542 -23.70 2.05 -9.37
C GLU A 542 -24.18 3.14 -10.34
N SER A 543 -24.90 2.76 -11.38
CA SER A 543 -25.46 3.73 -12.33
C SER A 543 -26.50 4.63 -11.67
N ILE A 544 -27.43 4.05 -10.90
CA ILE A 544 -28.47 4.81 -10.19
C ILE A 544 -27.86 5.64 -9.06
N TYR A 545 -26.89 5.08 -8.32
CA TYR A 545 -26.17 5.81 -7.28
C TYR A 545 -25.42 7.03 -7.86
N GLY A 546 -24.72 6.86 -8.98
CA GLY A 546 -24.01 7.93 -9.68
C GLY A 546 -24.86 9.13 -10.06
N ILE A 547 -26.16 8.93 -10.29
CA ILE A 547 -27.13 10.01 -10.57
C ILE A 547 -27.39 10.87 -9.33
N THR A 548 -27.28 10.30 -8.13
CA THR A 548 -27.59 10.98 -6.85
C THR A 548 -26.44 11.85 -6.30
N VAL A 549 -25.20 11.65 -6.78
CA VAL A 549 -23.99 12.30 -6.25
C VAL A 549 -23.79 13.69 -6.89
N LYS A 550 -24.43 14.72 -6.34
CA LYS A 550 -24.04 16.13 -6.52
C LYS A 550 -24.06 16.82 -5.16
N GLU A 551 -22.97 17.50 -4.79
CA GLU A 551 -22.96 18.42 -3.65
C GLU A 551 -23.63 19.73 -4.10
N GLY A 552 -24.80 20.01 -3.54
CA GLY A 552 -25.59 21.21 -3.80
C GLY A 552 -27.09 20.89 -3.86
N ASP A 553 -27.89 21.71 -3.18
CA ASP A 553 -29.35 21.60 -2.97
C ASP A 553 -30.23 21.71 -4.24
N GLY A 554 -29.76 21.21 -5.38
CA GLY A 554 -30.55 21.09 -6.60
C GLY A 554 -31.52 19.90 -6.52
N VAL A 555 -32.80 20.19 -6.35
CA VAL A 555 -33.91 19.23 -6.28
C VAL A 555 -34.35 18.83 -7.68
N ASP A 556 -33.52 18.07 -8.40
CA ASP A 556 -33.90 17.57 -9.73
C ASP A 556 -34.85 16.35 -9.59
N PRO A 557 -36.02 16.31 -10.27
CA PRO A 557 -37.02 15.24 -10.13
C PRO A 557 -36.47 13.83 -10.40
N PHE A 558 -35.64 13.66 -11.44
CA PHE A 558 -35.06 12.36 -11.78
C PHE A 558 -34.11 11.84 -10.69
N ARG A 559 -33.44 12.73 -9.94
CA ARG A 559 -32.56 12.35 -8.82
C ARG A 559 -33.35 11.92 -7.60
N GLN A 560 -34.51 12.53 -7.37
CA GLN A 560 -35.42 12.06 -6.31
C GLN A 560 -35.95 10.66 -6.62
N THR A 561 -36.35 10.40 -7.87
CA THR A 561 -36.74 9.06 -8.31
C THR A 561 -35.59 8.06 -8.13
N ALA A 562 -34.36 8.41 -8.52
CA ALA A 562 -33.18 7.57 -8.29
C ALA A 562 -32.94 7.27 -6.78
N ARG A 563 -33.13 8.24 -5.88
CA ARG A 563 -33.04 8.02 -4.43
C ARG A 563 -34.13 7.07 -3.92
N ARG A 564 -35.39 7.26 -4.35
CA ARG A 564 -36.49 6.35 -3.97
C ARG A 564 -36.23 4.91 -4.39
N ILE A 565 -35.66 4.70 -5.58
CA ILE A 565 -35.28 3.37 -6.06
C ILE A 565 -34.22 2.75 -5.14
N LEU A 566 -33.18 3.51 -4.77
CA LEU A 566 -32.14 3.01 -3.85
C LEU A 566 -32.71 2.70 -2.46
N ASP A 567 -33.58 3.55 -1.93
CA ASP A 567 -34.24 3.32 -0.63
C ASP A 567 -35.14 2.07 -0.68
N LYS A 568 -35.84 1.83 -1.80
CA LYS A 568 -36.62 0.61 -2.02
C LYS A 568 -35.70 -0.62 -2.04
N TRP A 569 -34.56 -0.52 -2.73
CA TRP A 569 -33.60 -1.62 -2.83
C TRP A 569 -32.83 -1.88 -1.53
N ASP A 570 -32.61 -0.89 -0.67
CA ASP A 570 -31.93 -1.06 0.62
C ASP A 570 -32.57 -2.20 1.44
N SER A 571 -33.90 -2.30 1.47
CA SER A 571 -34.62 -3.37 2.16
C SER A 571 -34.34 -4.77 1.60
N VAL A 572 -34.37 -4.91 0.27
CA VAL A 572 -34.08 -6.17 -0.45
C VAL A 572 -32.61 -6.57 -0.26
N LEU A 573 -31.71 -5.58 -0.30
CA LEU A 573 -30.29 -5.79 -0.07
C LEU A 573 -30.04 -6.29 1.36
N GLU A 574 -30.70 -5.75 2.39
CA GLU A 574 -30.52 -6.20 3.77
C GLU A 574 -31.00 -7.64 4.01
N GLU A 575 -32.07 -8.07 3.34
CA GLU A 575 -32.59 -9.43 3.46
C GLU A 575 -31.70 -10.46 2.79
N THR A 576 -31.34 -10.24 1.52
CA THR A 576 -30.63 -11.23 0.69
C THR A 576 -29.10 -11.11 0.74
N PHE A 577 -28.55 -10.04 1.33
CA PHE A 577 -27.10 -9.91 1.53
C PHE A 577 -26.51 -11.04 2.39
N LYS A 578 -27.31 -11.65 3.28
CA LYS A 578 -26.88 -12.79 4.11
C LYS A 578 -26.38 -13.96 3.28
N ASP A 579 -26.93 -14.15 2.09
CA ASP A 579 -26.64 -15.29 1.22
C ASP A 579 -25.48 -15.04 0.26
N VAL A 580 -25.08 -13.78 0.05
CA VAL A 580 -23.95 -13.40 -0.81
C VAL A 580 -22.63 -13.68 -0.09
N ARG A 581 -21.74 -14.47 -0.69
CA ARG A 581 -20.47 -14.91 -0.10
C ARG A 581 -19.26 -14.18 -0.69
N TRP A 582 -19.34 -13.69 -1.91
CA TRP A 582 -18.27 -13.01 -2.63
C TRP A 582 -18.64 -11.56 -2.89
N VAL A 583 -17.77 -10.64 -2.45
CA VAL A 583 -18.00 -9.20 -2.57
C VAL A 583 -16.91 -8.55 -3.40
N VAL A 584 -17.31 -7.71 -4.36
CA VAL A 584 -16.40 -6.97 -5.25
C VAL A 584 -15.98 -5.65 -4.60
N SER A 585 -14.68 -5.36 -4.60
CA SER A 585 -14.07 -4.08 -4.25
C SER A 585 -13.06 -3.71 -5.34
N SER A 586 -13.43 -2.80 -6.23
CA SER A 586 -12.63 -2.42 -7.39
C SER A 586 -12.20 -3.65 -8.22
N LEU A 587 -10.91 -4.00 -8.25
CA LEU A 587 -10.35 -5.17 -8.94
C LEU A 587 -10.17 -6.42 -8.05
N THR A 588 -10.69 -6.39 -6.81
CA THR A 588 -10.54 -7.47 -5.83
C THR A 588 -11.88 -8.05 -5.45
N LEU A 589 -12.00 -9.37 -5.42
CA LEU A 589 -13.11 -10.12 -4.84
C LEU A 589 -12.69 -10.63 -3.47
N SER A 590 -13.54 -10.48 -2.45
CA SER A 590 -13.27 -10.99 -1.10
C SER A 590 -14.38 -11.92 -0.66
N TYR A 591 -14.02 -13.03 -0.04
CA TYR A 591 -14.97 -13.94 0.60
C TYR A 591 -15.42 -13.37 1.94
N LEU A 592 -16.72 -13.23 2.13
CA LEU A 592 -17.36 -12.66 3.30
C LEU A 592 -18.06 -13.77 4.10
N SER A 593 -17.42 -14.23 5.18
CA SER A 593 -18.04 -15.23 6.06
C SER A 593 -19.33 -14.70 6.71
N GLN A 594 -20.23 -15.61 7.09
CA GLN A 594 -21.49 -15.25 7.75
C GLN A 594 -21.29 -14.53 9.09
N SER A 595 -20.19 -14.82 9.78
CA SER A 595 -19.81 -14.19 11.05
C SER A 595 -18.98 -12.92 10.89
N HIS A 596 -18.79 -12.41 9.67
CA HIS A 596 -17.92 -11.27 9.42
C HIS A 596 -18.51 -9.96 9.95
N ARG A 597 -17.70 -9.13 10.63
CA ARG A 597 -18.15 -7.89 11.29
C ARG A 597 -18.88 -6.93 10.37
N LEU A 598 -18.44 -6.82 9.11
CA LEU A 598 -19.04 -5.97 8.08
C LEU A 598 -20.52 -6.29 7.80
N ARG A 599 -21.00 -7.51 8.11
CA ARG A 599 -22.43 -7.85 8.00
C ARG A 599 -23.31 -7.17 9.05
N SER A 600 -22.71 -6.70 10.14
CA SER A 600 -23.43 -6.08 11.28
C SER A 600 -23.15 -4.58 11.45
N SER A 601 -22.03 -4.09 10.91
CA SER A 601 -21.57 -2.71 11.15
C SER A 601 -21.88 -1.72 10.03
N GLU A 602 -22.15 -2.20 8.82
CA GLU A 602 -22.33 -1.35 7.63
C GLU A 602 -23.59 -1.71 6.86
N LYS A 603 -24.15 -0.71 6.15
CA LYS A 603 -25.26 -0.94 5.21
C LYS A 603 -24.84 -1.92 4.12
N ALA A 604 -25.68 -2.91 3.81
CA ALA A 604 -25.42 -3.92 2.78
C ALA A 604 -25.03 -3.31 1.43
N ALA A 605 -25.73 -2.24 1.03
CA ALA A 605 -25.43 -1.41 -0.14
C ALA A 605 -23.98 -0.90 -0.21
N ASN A 606 -23.41 -0.48 0.92
CA ASN A 606 -22.04 0.03 0.96
C ASN A 606 -21.01 -1.09 0.81
N VAL A 607 -21.28 -2.25 1.42
CA VAL A 607 -20.39 -3.41 1.36
C VAL A 607 -20.42 -4.03 -0.04
N LEU A 608 -21.59 -4.21 -0.64
CA LEU A 608 -21.74 -4.86 -1.95
C LEU A 608 -21.22 -4.02 -3.12
N PHE A 609 -21.40 -2.69 -3.05
CA PHE A 609 -21.18 -1.85 -4.23
C PHE A 609 -20.19 -0.68 -3.99
N ARG A 610 -19.99 -0.21 -2.75
CA ARG A 610 -19.23 1.02 -2.45
C ARG A 610 -17.93 0.79 -1.66
N ASN A 611 -17.24 -0.29 -1.99
CA ASN A 611 -16.32 -0.97 -1.09
C ASN A 611 -14.83 -0.54 -1.19
N ASP A 612 -14.52 0.60 -1.83
CA ASP A 612 -13.16 0.96 -2.24
C ASP A 612 -12.17 1.23 -1.09
N ASN A 613 -12.64 1.38 0.16
CA ASN A 613 -11.80 1.72 1.32
C ASN A 613 -11.82 0.69 2.47
N TYR A 614 -12.78 -0.23 2.53
CA TYR A 614 -13.03 -1.02 3.76
C TYR A 614 -12.19 -2.30 3.89
N PHE A 615 -11.77 -2.91 2.77
CA PHE A 615 -10.97 -4.16 2.77
C PHE A 615 -9.45 -3.95 2.69
N ARG A 616 -8.98 -2.70 2.85
CA ARG A 616 -7.55 -2.33 2.88
C ARG A 616 -6.92 -2.34 4.28
N GLN A 617 -7.71 -2.57 5.34
CA GLN A 617 -7.23 -2.62 6.73
C GLN A 617 -6.93 -4.04 7.20
#